data_AF-A0A956YWV4-F1
#
_entry.id   AF-A0A956YWV4-F1
#
_cell.length_a   1.000
_cell.length_b   1.000
_cell.length_c   1.000
_cell.angle_alpha   90.00
_cell.angle_beta   90.00
_cell.angle_gamma   90.00
#
_symmetry.space_group_name_H-M   'P 1'
#
loop_
_entity.id
_entity.type
_entity.pdbx_description
1 polymer ?
#
loop_
_entity_poly.entity_id
_entity_poly.type
_entity_poly.pdbx_seq_one_letter_code
_entity_poly.pdbx_strand_id
1 'polypeptide(L)'
;PTGNIANATFIYRNLANETPWAQIWYYRGREIARTETVWEDGASGAKNISIQDANGLLPGDYRLELYIEGRLSATADFTIAGAFQGVLPQAFLDAHFSSADSVQEAAAAPGVNSLSAGTEALYGVFDWQSFAPGTLWTLRWLVDGSVFYEQTQPWLLDQDGQNYIIRLSNPEGIPDGTYSFELLVGPVRLAQTQARVGIGQLPIDPFAQAEGIQMRGRILDAATDEGIAGVSFILISDLYSVADFLETRSMDQVFALAVTDREGRFQIDRSLAYDAPYSVVVIAEGYLPIQADGVLIERDTPLPIDMTIYLSRG
;
A
#
# COMPACT_ATOMS: atom_id res chain seq x y z
N PRO A 1 -2.19 24.74 -4.35
CA PRO A 1 -3.25 25.36 -5.16
C PRO A 1 -4.36 24.34 -5.41
N THR A 2 -5.47 24.43 -4.67
CA THR A 2 -6.69 23.67 -4.97
C THR A 2 -7.24 24.20 -6.30
N GLY A 3 -7.45 23.32 -7.28
CA GLY A 3 -8.11 23.70 -8.52
C GLY A 3 -9.61 23.83 -8.29
N ASN A 4 -10.07 24.92 -7.67
CA ASN A 4 -11.52 25.17 -7.52
C ASN A 4 -12.17 25.51 -8.87
N ILE A 5 -11.35 25.72 -9.90
CA ILE A 5 -11.73 26.11 -11.24
C ILE A 5 -11.03 25.17 -12.21
N ALA A 6 -11.79 24.49 -13.07
CA ALA A 6 -11.25 23.84 -14.25
C ALA A 6 -11.43 24.80 -15.43
N ASN A 7 -10.34 25.08 -16.15
CA ASN A 7 -10.33 25.95 -17.32
C ASN A 7 -10.12 25.10 -18.58
N ALA A 8 -10.82 25.45 -19.65
CA ALA A 8 -10.57 24.90 -20.98
C ALA A 8 -10.41 26.03 -21.99
N THR A 9 -9.46 25.86 -22.90
CA THR A 9 -9.22 26.76 -24.03
C THR A 9 -9.49 25.99 -25.31
N PHE A 10 -10.27 26.58 -26.22
CA PHE A 10 -10.49 26.01 -27.54
C PHE A 10 -10.32 27.06 -28.65
N ILE A 11 -9.92 26.59 -29.83
CA ILE A 11 -9.76 27.41 -31.03
C ILE A 11 -11.01 27.24 -31.89
N TYR A 12 -11.55 28.35 -32.39
CA TYR A 12 -12.71 28.38 -33.28
C TYR A 12 -12.39 29.10 -34.59
N ARG A 13 -13.08 28.70 -35.66
CA ARG A 13 -12.94 29.29 -37.00
C ARG A 13 -14.28 29.29 -37.72
N ASN A 14 -14.52 30.32 -38.54
CA ASN A 14 -15.72 30.53 -39.33
C ASN A 14 -17.04 30.43 -38.54
N LEU A 15 -17.05 30.85 -37.27
CA LEU A 15 -18.26 30.82 -36.44
C LEU A 15 -18.99 32.17 -36.54
N ALA A 16 -20.26 32.17 -36.96
CA ALA A 16 -21.02 33.41 -37.07
C ALA A 16 -21.50 33.88 -35.70
N ASN A 17 -21.62 35.20 -35.52
CA ASN A 17 -22.33 35.73 -34.36
C ASN A 17 -23.80 35.27 -34.40
N GLU A 18 -24.40 35.16 -33.23
CA GLU A 18 -25.75 34.64 -33.00
C GLU A 18 -25.91 33.13 -33.21
N THR A 19 -24.86 32.40 -33.62
CA THR A 19 -24.93 30.93 -33.74
C THR A 19 -25.16 30.29 -32.36
N PRO A 20 -26.20 29.45 -32.19
CA PRO A 20 -26.43 28.75 -30.93
C PRO A 20 -25.27 27.79 -30.62
N TRP A 21 -24.77 27.84 -29.38
CA TRP A 21 -23.75 26.92 -28.91
C TRP A 21 -23.97 26.57 -27.44
N ALA A 22 -23.42 25.43 -27.04
CA ALA A 22 -23.45 25.01 -25.65
C ALA A 22 -22.13 24.41 -25.20
N GLN A 23 -21.85 24.56 -23.92
CA GLN A 23 -20.85 23.80 -23.18
C GLN A 23 -21.55 22.96 -22.12
N ILE A 24 -21.18 21.68 -22.04
CA ILE A 24 -21.72 20.76 -21.05
C ILE A 24 -20.56 20.08 -20.34
N TRP A 25 -20.55 20.14 -19.03
CA TRP A 25 -19.54 19.54 -18.17
C TRP A 25 -20.12 18.31 -17.50
N TYR A 26 -19.35 17.22 -17.51
CA TYR A 26 -19.71 15.94 -16.92
C TYR A 26 -18.68 15.56 -15.86
N TYR A 27 -19.16 14.93 -14.79
CA TYR A 27 -18.34 14.22 -13.81
C TYR A 27 -18.81 12.76 -13.75
N ARG A 28 -17.91 11.81 -14.01
CA ARG A 28 -18.21 10.37 -14.08
C ARG A 28 -19.45 10.04 -14.94
N GLY A 29 -19.57 10.73 -16.09
CA GLY A 29 -20.66 10.56 -17.04
C GLY A 29 -21.99 11.23 -16.66
N ARG A 30 -22.08 11.90 -15.51
CA ARG A 30 -23.26 12.70 -15.12
C ARG A 30 -23.02 14.17 -15.42
N GLU A 31 -23.98 14.82 -16.10
CA GLU A 31 -23.95 16.26 -16.31
C GLU A 31 -23.97 17.00 -14.96
N ILE A 32 -23.02 17.93 -14.78
CA ILE A 32 -22.89 18.76 -13.56
C ILE A 32 -23.10 20.23 -13.84
N ALA A 33 -22.89 20.69 -15.08
CA ALA A 33 -23.17 22.05 -15.49
C ALA A 33 -23.41 22.13 -16.98
N ARG A 34 -24.31 23.04 -17.36
CA ARG A 34 -24.63 23.37 -18.74
C ARG A 34 -24.69 24.88 -18.89
N THR A 35 -24.12 25.37 -19.98
CA THR A 35 -24.33 26.75 -20.43
C THR A 35 -24.70 26.69 -21.89
N GLU A 36 -25.83 27.29 -22.24
CA GLU A 36 -26.35 27.36 -23.60
C GLU A 36 -26.66 28.83 -23.90
N THR A 37 -26.10 29.33 -24.99
CA THR A 37 -26.20 30.74 -25.38
C THR A 37 -25.90 30.89 -26.87
N VAL A 38 -25.91 32.12 -27.37
CA VAL A 38 -25.49 32.45 -28.72
C VAL A 38 -24.04 32.90 -28.77
N TRP A 39 -23.39 32.71 -29.93
CA TRP A 39 -21.99 33.07 -30.14
C TRP A 39 -21.82 34.59 -30.34
N GLU A 40 -20.83 35.19 -29.67
CA GLU A 40 -20.57 36.64 -29.75
C GLU A 40 -19.09 37.00 -29.94
N ASP A 41 -18.17 36.02 -29.97
CA ASP A 41 -16.72 36.27 -29.97
C ASP A 41 -16.12 36.45 -31.39
N GLY A 42 -16.97 36.60 -32.41
CA GLY A 42 -16.53 36.81 -33.79
C GLY A 42 -16.13 35.53 -34.53
N ALA A 43 -15.58 35.70 -35.74
CA ALA A 43 -15.46 34.61 -36.71
C ALA A 43 -14.34 33.61 -36.41
N SER A 44 -13.22 34.00 -35.79
CA SER A 44 -12.08 33.12 -35.53
C SER A 44 -11.23 33.60 -34.37
N GLY A 45 -10.71 32.69 -33.57
CA GLY A 45 -9.91 33.02 -32.39
C GLY A 45 -9.76 31.87 -31.40
N ALA A 46 -9.42 32.22 -30.16
CA ALA A 46 -9.38 31.31 -29.02
C ALA A 46 -10.36 31.79 -27.95
N LYS A 47 -11.12 30.86 -27.34
CA LYS A 47 -12.03 31.17 -26.23
C LYS A 47 -11.63 30.35 -25.00
N ASN A 48 -11.71 31.00 -23.84
CA ASN A 48 -11.53 30.36 -22.54
C ASN A 48 -12.89 30.20 -21.87
N ILE A 49 -13.11 29.02 -21.29
CA ILE A 49 -14.30 28.70 -20.51
C ILE A 49 -13.87 27.99 -19.24
N SER A 50 -14.75 27.99 -18.25
CA SER A 50 -14.46 27.36 -16.98
C SER A 50 -15.70 26.81 -16.29
N ILE A 51 -15.49 25.82 -15.44
CA ILE A 51 -16.42 25.43 -14.39
C ILE A 51 -15.77 25.68 -13.03
N GLN A 52 -16.57 26.15 -12.07
CA GLN A 52 -16.15 26.40 -10.70
C GLN A 52 -17.21 25.82 -9.76
N ASP A 53 -16.74 25.21 -8.66
CA ASP A 53 -17.58 24.88 -7.51
C ASP A 53 -17.04 25.62 -6.29
N ALA A 54 -17.95 26.18 -5.47
CA ALA A 54 -17.59 26.92 -4.26
C ALA A 54 -16.88 26.03 -3.23
N ASN A 55 -17.20 24.74 -3.22
CA ASN A 55 -16.61 23.74 -2.34
C ASN A 55 -15.41 23.03 -2.98
N GLY A 56 -15.01 23.44 -4.18
CA GLY A 56 -13.96 22.80 -4.96
C GLY A 56 -14.50 21.67 -5.85
N LEU A 57 -13.81 21.43 -6.97
CA LEU A 57 -14.15 20.34 -7.87
C LEU A 57 -13.71 19.01 -7.24
N LEU A 58 -14.58 18.01 -7.31
CA LEU A 58 -14.30 16.67 -6.80
C LEU A 58 -13.12 16.03 -7.56
N PRO A 59 -12.25 15.26 -6.88
CA PRO A 59 -11.28 14.43 -7.58
C PRO A 59 -11.97 13.34 -8.43
N GLY A 60 -11.45 13.08 -9.62
CA GLY A 60 -11.98 12.06 -10.53
C GLY A 60 -12.11 12.52 -11.98
N ASP A 61 -12.85 11.76 -12.78
CA ASP A 61 -12.91 11.94 -14.24
C ASP A 61 -13.99 12.93 -14.67
N TYR A 62 -13.57 13.84 -15.53
CA TYR A 62 -14.40 14.88 -16.11
C TYR A 62 -14.38 14.84 -17.62
N ARG A 63 -15.50 15.23 -18.23
CA ARG A 63 -15.63 15.47 -19.66
C ARG A 63 -16.25 16.82 -19.92
N LEU A 64 -15.69 17.57 -20.87
CA LEU A 64 -16.31 18.73 -21.49
C LEU A 64 -16.81 18.33 -22.87
N GLU A 65 -18.05 18.71 -23.19
CA GLU A 65 -18.61 18.63 -24.53
C GLU A 65 -19.00 20.01 -25.02
N LEU A 66 -18.66 20.31 -26.28
CA LEU A 66 -19.00 21.55 -26.96
C LEU A 66 -19.94 21.27 -28.12
N TYR A 67 -21.06 21.98 -28.17
CA TYR A 67 -22.09 21.85 -29.19
C TYR A 67 -22.22 23.14 -29.99
N ILE A 68 -22.43 23.01 -31.31
CA ILE A 68 -22.77 24.11 -32.22
C ILE A 68 -24.05 23.70 -32.95
N GLU A 69 -25.08 24.54 -32.90
CA GLU A 69 -26.40 24.26 -33.48
C GLU A 69 -26.98 22.89 -33.03
N GLY A 70 -26.75 22.53 -31.77
CA GLY A 70 -27.18 21.25 -31.19
C GLY A 70 -26.39 20.02 -31.65
N ARG A 71 -25.33 20.18 -32.46
CA ARG A 71 -24.44 19.09 -32.86
C ARG A 71 -23.15 19.12 -32.05
N LEU A 72 -22.75 17.95 -31.52
CA LEU A 72 -21.47 17.79 -30.83
C LEU A 72 -20.32 18.13 -31.79
N SER A 73 -19.55 19.16 -31.44
CA SER A 73 -18.45 19.66 -32.25
C SER A 73 -17.09 19.30 -31.68
N ALA A 74 -16.96 19.18 -30.35
CA ALA A 74 -15.71 18.81 -29.70
C ALA A 74 -15.94 18.19 -28.31
N THR A 75 -14.97 17.37 -27.88
CA THR A 75 -14.94 16.77 -26.55
C THR A 75 -13.55 16.88 -25.96
N ALA A 76 -13.44 17.01 -24.64
CA ALA A 76 -12.19 16.91 -23.91
C ALA A 76 -12.38 16.13 -22.61
N ASP A 77 -11.51 15.15 -22.36
CA ASP A 77 -11.48 14.35 -21.14
C ASP A 77 -10.30 14.78 -20.28
N PHE A 78 -10.50 14.87 -18.96
CA PHE A 78 -9.43 15.19 -18.01
C PHE A 78 -9.72 14.63 -16.62
N THR A 79 -8.67 14.49 -15.80
CA THR A 79 -8.77 13.97 -14.43
C THR A 79 -8.35 15.00 -13.39
N ILE A 80 -9.29 15.24 -12.47
CA ILE A 80 -9.21 15.71 -11.08
C ILE A 80 -8.15 15.05 -10.19
N ALA A 81 -6.84 15.28 -10.33
CA ALA A 81 -5.89 14.83 -9.31
C ALA A 81 -6.03 15.71 -8.05
N GLY A 82 -6.50 15.14 -6.93
CA GLY A 82 -6.72 15.89 -5.69
C GLY A 82 -5.43 16.53 -5.17
N ALA A 83 -5.36 17.87 -5.17
CA ALA A 83 -4.29 18.63 -4.53
C ALA A 83 -4.79 19.17 -3.18
N PHE A 84 -4.34 18.56 -2.08
CA PHE A 84 -4.75 18.90 -0.71
C PHE A 84 -4.01 20.13 -0.17
N GLN A 85 -4.74 21.23 0.09
CA GLN A 85 -4.32 22.34 0.95
C GLN A 85 -5.52 22.87 1.74
N GLY A 86 -5.72 22.31 2.94
CA GLY A 86 -6.81 22.57 3.89
C GLY A 86 -6.88 21.39 4.85
N VAL A 87 -7.43 21.55 6.07
CA VAL A 87 -7.63 20.42 7.01
C VAL A 87 -8.25 19.28 6.22
N LEU A 88 -7.50 18.18 6.08
CA LEU A 88 -7.95 16.98 5.37
C LEU A 88 -9.37 16.69 5.88
N PRO A 89 -10.38 16.47 5.02
CA PRO A 89 -11.64 15.90 5.49
C PRO A 89 -11.25 14.69 6.32
N GLN A 90 -11.66 14.67 7.59
CA GLN A 90 -11.42 13.51 8.45
C GLN A 90 -12.32 12.39 7.94
N ALA A 91 -11.93 11.78 6.82
CA ALA A 91 -12.65 10.69 6.17
C ALA A 91 -12.53 9.42 7.00
N PHE A 92 -11.37 9.25 7.65
CA PHE A 92 -11.12 8.23 8.65
C PHE A 92 -10.95 8.90 10.01
N LEU A 93 -11.61 8.35 11.01
CA LEU A 93 -11.71 8.85 12.36
C LEU A 93 -11.26 7.74 13.32
N ASP A 94 -10.81 8.15 14.50
CA ASP A 94 -10.46 7.24 15.60
C ASP A 94 -9.62 6.02 15.19
N ALA A 95 -8.65 6.22 14.28
CA ALA A 95 -7.81 5.14 13.81
C ALA A 95 -6.84 4.67 14.91
N HIS A 96 -7.03 3.45 15.38
CA HIS A 96 -6.23 2.87 16.45
C HIS A 96 -5.99 1.38 16.25
N PHE A 97 -5.00 0.87 16.98
CA PHE A 97 -4.81 -0.57 17.13
C PHE A 97 -5.65 -1.09 18.28
N SER A 98 -6.19 -2.29 18.14
CA SER A 98 -6.84 -3.02 19.23
C SER A 98 -6.36 -4.47 19.30
N SER A 99 -6.58 -5.08 20.45
CA SER A 99 -6.23 -6.47 20.75
C SER A 99 -7.41 -7.13 21.44
N ALA A 100 -7.89 -8.25 20.89
CA ALA A 100 -8.96 -9.05 21.46
C ALA A 100 -8.94 -10.48 20.94
N ASP A 101 -9.67 -11.37 21.61
CA ASP A 101 -9.77 -12.79 21.25
C ASP A 101 -10.68 -13.02 20.03
N SER A 102 -11.47 -12.00 19.65
CA SER A 102 -12.33 -12.04 18.47
C SER A 102 -12.42 -10.70 17.75
N VAL A 103 -12.77 -10.75 16.46
CA VAL A 103 -13.04 -9.56 15.63
C VAL A 103 -14.13 -8.69 16.25
N GLN A 104 -15.17 -9.31 16.81
CA GLN A 104 -16.31 -8.58 17.40
C GLN A 104 -15.90 -7.78 18.63
N GLU A 105 -15.02 -8.34 19.48
CA GLU A 105 -14.49 -7.66 20.65
C GLU A 105 -13.47 -6.60 20.28
N ALA A 106 -12.63 -6.87 19.27
CA ALA A 106 -11.65 -5.92 18.77
C ALA A 106 -12.31 -4.61 18.29
N ALA A 107 -13.51 -4.71 17.71
CA ALA A 107 -14.33 -3.59 17.23
C ALA A 107 -14.65 -2.55 18.31
N ALA A 108 -14.85 -3.01 19.55
CA ALA A 108 -15.31 -2.19 20.67
C ALA A 108 -14.22 -1.98 21.73
N ALA A 109 -13.05 -2.57 21.53
CA ALA A 109 -11.92 -2.46 22.44
C ALA A 109 -11.23 -1.09 22.31
N PRO A 110 -10.71 -0.53 23.42
CA PRO A 110 -9.97 0.73 23.35
C PRO A 110 -8.65 0.57 22.59
N GLY A 111 -8.15 1.71 22.09
CA GLY A 111 -6.85 1.80 21.45
C GLY A 111 -5.69 1.31 22.32
N VAL A 112 -4.87 0.42 21.77
CA VAL A 112 -3.59 -0.02 22.32
C VAL A 112 -2.45 0.54 21.48
N ASN A 113 -1.33 0.85 22.12
CA ASN A 113 -0.10 1.29 21.45
C ASN A 113 1.08 0.33 21.70
N SER A 114 0.87 -0.71 22.50
CA SER A 114 1.84 -1.76 22.79
C SER A 114 1.13 -3.09 23.04
N LEU A 115 1.69 -4.17 22.49
CA LEU A 115 1.24 -5.55 22.66
C LEU A 115 2.44 -6.43 23.04
N SER A 116 2.19 -7.51 23.77
CA SER A 116 3.22 -8.46 24.14
C SER A 116 3.76 -9.21 22.92
N ALA A 117 5.02 -9.65 23.00
CA ALA A 117 5.56 -10.61 22.04
C ALA A 117 4.68 -11.87 22.03
N GLY A 118 4.53 -12.48 20.86
CA GLY A 118 3.69 -13.68 20.68
C GLY A 118 2.18 -13.40 20.54
N THR A 119 1.74 -12.14 20.52
CA THR A 119 0.35 -11.83 20.15
C THR A 119 0.05 -12.33 18.73
N GLU A 120 -0.95 -13.19 18.57
CA GLU A 120 -1.27 -13.84 17.28
C GLU A 120 -2.04 -12.96 16.29
N ALA A 121 -2.67 -11.88 16.77
CA ALA A 121 -3.45 -10.97 15.93
C ALA A 121 -3.37 -9.52 16.40
N LEU A 122 -3.24 -8.63 15.44
CA LEU A 122 -3.29 -7.18 15.61
C LEU A 122 -4.46 -6.65 14.78
N TYR A 123 -5.38 -5.93 15.41
CA TYR A 123 -6.54 -5.35 14.74
C TYR A 123 -6.33 -3.85 14.57
N GLY A 124 -6.59 -3.33 13.38
CA GLY A 124 -6.77 -1.91 13.17
C GLY A 124 -8.26 -1.60 13.15
N VAL A 125 -8.67 -0.58 13.91
CA VAL A 125 -10.05 -0.12 14.00
C VAL A 125 -10.08 1.34 13.62
N PHE A 126 -11.09 1.74 12.84
CA PHE A 126 -11.35 3.14 12.54
C PHE A 126 -12.82 3.36 12.20
N ASP A 127 -13.26 4.58 12.43
CA ASP A 127 -14.55 5.11 11.99
C ASP A 127 -14.39 5.84 10.65
N TRP A 128 -15.48 6.06 9.94
CA TRP A 128 -15.46 6.84 8.71
C TRP A 128 -16.66 7.77 8.61
N GLN A 129 -16.45 8.92 7.96
CA GLN A 129 -17.51 9.88 7.68
C GLN A 129 -17.27 10.54 6.34
N SER A 130 -18.36 10.93 5.67
CA SER A 130 -18.33 11.60 4.37
C SER A 130 -17.49 10.85 3.31
N PHE A 131 -17.41 9.51 3.41
CA PHE A 131 -16.57 8.68 2.56
C PHE A 131 -17.40 7.95 1.50
N ALA A 132 -17.58 8.59 0.34
CA ALA A 132 -18.54 8.14 -0.68
C ALA A 132 -18.27 6.72 -1.21
N PRO A 133 -19.32 5.88 -1.38
CA PRO A 133 -19.20 4.60 -2.06
C PRO A 133 -18.56 4.73 -3.45
N GLY A 134 -17.69 3.78 -3.81
CA GLY A 134 -16.90 3.78 -5.04
C GLY A 134 -15.61 4.61 -4.97
N THR A 135 -15.33 5.30 -3.87
CA THR A 135 -14.04 5.99 -3.69
C THR A 135 -12.92 4.98 -3.55
N LEU A 136 -11.87 5.07 -4.38
CA LEU A 136 -10.69 4.22 -4.24
C LEU A 136 -9.90 4.65 -3.00
N TRP A 137 -9.65 3.69 -2.12
CA TRP A 137 -8.83 3.86 -0.93
C TRP A 137 -7.74 2.81 -0.88
N THR A 138 -6.66 3.13 -0.17
CA THR A 138 -5.52 2.26 0.00
C THR A 138 -5.33 1.95 1.47
N LEU A 139 -5.30 0.65 1.80
CA LEU A 139 -4.77 0.17 3.07
C LEU A 139 -3.30 -0.18 2.86
N ARG A 140 -2.43 0.37 3.69
CA ARG A 140 -1.00 0.05 3.67
C ARG A 140 -0.53 -0.32 5.07
N TRP A 141 0.12 -1.47 5.20
CA TRP A 141 0.77 -1.89 6.44
C TRP A 141 2.27 -1.71 6.35
N LEU A 142 2.84 -1.24 7.45
CA LEU A 142 4.26 -1.05 7.62
C LEU A 142 4.73 -1.74 8.88
N VAL A 143 5.95 -2.26 8.82
CA VAL A 143 6.73 -2.71 9.99
C VAL A 143 8.04 -1.95 9.97
N ASP A 144 8.34 -1.26 11.06
CA ASP A 144 9.52 -0.41 11.22
C ASP A 144 9.73 0.59 10.06
N GLY A 145 8.63 1.13 9.55
CA GLY A 145 8.61 2.10 8.46
C GLY A 145 8.77 1.51 7.05
N SER A 146 8.94 0.19 6.93
CA SER A 146 8.97 -0.52 5.65
C SER A 146 7.59 -1.05 5.29
N VAL A 147 7.12 -0.75 4.08
CA VAL A 147 5.85 -1.27 3.58
C VAL A 147 5.97 -2.76 3.30
N PHE A 148 5.14 -3.58 3.95
CA PHE A 148 5.08 -5.03 3.69
C PHE A 148 3.74 -5.45 3.06
N TYR A 149 2.72 -4.60 3.12
CA TYR A 149 1.44 -4.84 2.45
C TYR A 149 0.84 -3.52 1.98
N GLU A 150 0.27 -3.54 0.78
CA GLU A 150 -0.53 -2.45 0.24
C GLU A 150 -1.64 -3.01 -0.63
N GLN A 151 -2.86 -2.49 -0.46
CA GLN A 151 -4.00 -2.84 -1.30
C GLN A 151 -4.84 -1.60 -1.57
N THR A 152 -5.19 -1.38 -2.85
CA THR A 152 -6.16 -0.36 -3.26
C THR A 152 -7.46 -1.01 -3.70
N GLN A 153 -8.59 -0.54 -3.17
CA GLN A 153 -9.92 -1.05 -3.51
C GLN A 153 -10.99 0.04 -3.45
N PRO A 154 -12.15 -0.12 -4.12
CA PRO A 154 -13.27 0.79 -3.96
C PRO A 154 -13.90 0.65 -2.57
N TRP A 155 -14.33 1.76 -1.98
CA TRP A 155 -15.16 1.77 -0.79
C TRP A 155 -16.56 1.25 -1.12
N LEU A 156 -17.02 0.19 -0.45
CA LEU A 156 -18.30 -0.44 -0.76
C LEU A 156 -19.37 -0.21 0.32
N LEU A 157 -18.98 0.39 1.45
CA LEU A 157 -19.89 0.68 2.56
C LEU A 157 -20.56 2.05 2.38
N ASP A 158 -21.51 2.34 3.26
CA ASP A 158 -22.17 3.64 3.35
C ASP A 158 -21.17 4.77 3.58
N GLN A 159 -21.62 6.00 3.34
CA GLN A 159 -20.78 7.20 3.45
C GLN A 159 -20.28 7.48 4.88
N ASP A 160 -20.99 6.98 5.89
CA ASP A 160 -20.69 7.18 7.31
C ASP A 160 -20.84 5.85 8.04
N GLY A 161 -19.99 5.61 9.03
CA GLY A 161 -20.09 4.43 9.88
C GLY A 161 -18.92 4.30 10.84
N GLN A 162 -18.95 3.21 11.60
CA GLN A 162 -18.09 3.03 12.76
C GLN A 162 -17.52 1.61 12.81
N ASN A 163 -16.38 1.47 13.50
CA ASN A 163 -15.74 0.20 13.81
C ASN A 163 -15.42 -0.64 12.56
N TYR A 164 -14.85 -0.01 11.52
CA TYR A 164 -14.26 -0.78 10.42
C TYR A 164 -13.03 -1.51 10.94
N ILE A 165 -12.91 -2.80 10.64
CA ILE A 165 -11.83 -3.64 11.17
C ILE A 165 -10.97 -4.18 10.05
N ILE A 166 -9.67 -3.99 10.22
CA ILE A 166 -8.61 -4.64 9.46
C ILE A 166 -7.83 -5.53 10.42
N ARG A 167 -7.31 -6.66 9.95
CA ARG A 167 -6.62 -7.64 10.79
C ARG A 167 -5.30 -8.03 10.15
N LEU A 168 -4.25 -8.01 10.96
CA LEU A 168 -3.00 -8.69 10.71
C LEU A 168 -2.93 -9.88 11.67
N SER A 169 -2.66 -11.08 11.18
CA SER A 169 -2.57 -12.26 12.05
C SER A 169 -1.44 -13.18 11.66
N ASN A 170 -0.76 -13.73 12.66
CA ASN A 170 0.23 -14.78 12.51
C ASN A 170 -0.01 -15.83 13.62
N PRO A 171 -0.35 -17.08 13.28
CA PRO A 171 -0.54 -18.17 14.25
C PRO A 171 0.69 -18.45 15.13
N GLU A 172 1.89 -18.07 14.67
CA GLU A 172 3.14 -18.21 15.43
C GLU A 172 3.52 -16.93 16.20
N GLY A 173 2.60 -15.96 16.26
CA GLY A 173 2.81 -14.66 16.87
C GLY A 173 3.28 -13.59 15.87
N ILE A 174 2.69 -12.41 15.96
CA ILE A 174 3.14 -11.23 15.21
C ILE A 174 4.57 -10.91 15.64
N PRO A 175 5.53 -10.80 14.69
CA PRO A 175 6.92 -10.50 15.01
C PRO A 175 7.07 -9.19 15.79
N ASP A 176 8.10 -9.09 16.61
CA ASP A 176 8.43 -7.84 17.31
C ASP A 176 8.70 -6.72 16.29
N GLY A 177 8.16 -5.53 16.54
CA GLY A 177 8.33 -4.42 15.61
C GLY A 177 7.37 -3.27 15.87
N THR A 178 7.62 -2.15 15.19
CA THR A 178 6.70 -1.01 15.15
C THR A 178 5.76 -1.16 13.97
N TYR A 179 4.56 -1.64 14.23
CA TYR A 179 3.53 -1.80 13.19
C TYR A 179 2.80 -0.49 13.00
N SER A 180 2.53 -0.15 11.75
CA SER A 180 1.65 0.94 11.39
C SER A 180 0.68 0.48 10.31
N PHE A 181 -0.55 1.02 10.34
CA PHE A 181 -1.37 1.05 9.14
C PHE A 181 -1.61 2.49 8.71
N GLU A 182 -1.61 2.69 7.40
CA GLU A 182 -1.95 3.95 6.74
C GLU A 182 -3.22 3.76 5.91
N LEU A 183 -4.09 4.76 5.96
CA LEU A 183 -5.29 4.85 5.14
C LEU A 183 -5.11 6.00 4.16
N LEU A 184 -5.09 5.70 2.86
CA LEU A 184 -4.84 6.69 1.81
C LEU A 184 -6.00 6.79 0.81
N VAL A 185 -6.11 7.95 0.17
CA VAL A 185 -6.96 8.17 -1.01
C VAL A 185 -6.09 8.79 -2.08
N GLY A 186 -5.81 8.01 -3.13
CA GLY A 186 -4.73 8.34 -4.07
C GLY A 186 -3.38 8.47 -3.35
N PRO A 187 -2.58 9.52 -3.59
CA PRO A 187 -1.28 9.70 -2.94
C PRO A 187 -1.38 10.28 -1.52
N VAL A 188 -2.59 10.61 -1.04
CA VAL A 188 -2.75 11.37 0.20
C VAL A 188 -3.08 10.43 1.36
N ARG A 189 -2.21 10.40 2.36
CA ARG A 189 -2.43 9.70 3.62
C ARG A 189 -3.37 10.51 4.51
N LEU A 190 -4.53 9.94 4.79
CA LEU A 190 -5.60 10.57 5.58
C LEU A 190 -5.59 10.11 7.04
N ALA A 191 -5.12 8.90 7.33
CA ALA A 191 -4.87 8.43 8.68
C ALA A 191 -3.60 7.58 8.75
N GLN A 192 -2.97 7.61 9.92
CA GLN A 192 -1.85 6.76 10.28
C GLN A 192 -1.90 6.53 11.79
N THR A 193 -1.71 5.29 12.20
CA THR A 193 -1.53 4.94 13.60
C THR A 193 -0.43 3.89 13.72
N GLN A 194 0.11 3.74 14.92
CA GLN A 194 1.19 2.82 15.20
C GLN A 194 1.00 2.10 16.54
N ALA A 195 1.41 0.85 16.59
CA ALA A 195 1.53 0.07 17.81
C ALA A 195 2.84 -0.71 17.79
N ARG A 196 3.41 -0.93 18.98
CA ARG A 196 4.58 -1.77 19.13
C ARG A 196 4.16 -3.18 19.50
N VAL A 197 4.63 -4.18 18.76
CA VAL A 197 4.55 -5.57 19.19
C VAL A 197 5.92 -5.94 19.78
N GLY A 198 5.90 -6.57 20.94
CA GLY A 198 7.12 -6.92 21.66
C GLY A 198 7.69 -5.78 22.49
N ILE A 199 8.82 -6.08 23.14
CA ILE A 199 9.36 -5.22 24.19
C ILE A 199 10.10 -4.05 23.55
N GLY A 200 9.52 -2.86 23.67
CA GLY A 200 10.31 -1.64 23.60
C GLY A 200 11.41 -1.74 24.65
N GLN A 201 12.64 -1.94 24.20
CA GLN A 201 13.81 -2.26 25.02
C GLN A 201 13.86 -1.45 26.34
N LEU A 202 13.68 -2.14 27.46
CA LEU A 202 14.24 -1.81 28.77
C LEU A 202 15.30 -2.88 29.08
N PRO A 203 16.33 -2.55 29.89
CA PRO A 203 17.69 -3.05 29.77
C PRO A 203 17.78 -4.57 29.70
N ILE A 204 18.64 -5.03 28.79
CA ILE A 204 19.20 -6.38 28.65
C ILE A 204 18.92 -7.23 29.89
N ASP A 205 18.02 -8.20 29.75
CA ASP A 205 18.18 -9.41 30.55
C ASP A 205 19.05 -10.36 29.71
N PRO A 206 20.36 -10.49 29.99
CA PRO A 206 21.21 -11.47 29.33
C PRO A 206 20.80 -12.93 29.64
N PHE A 207 19.64 -13.17 30.26
CA PHE A 207 19.14 -14.49 30.64
C PHE A 207 17.77 -14.88 30.06
N ALA A 208 17.15 -14.11 29.16
CA ALA A 208 16.02 -14.62 28.39
C ALA A 208 16.53 -15.57 27.29
N GLN A 209 16.79 -16.83 27.67
CA GLN A 209 17.05 -17.92 26.74
C GLN A 209 15.86 -18.07 25.80
N ALA A 210 15.97 -17.53 24.58
CA ALA A 210 15.12 -17.94 23.47
C ALA A 210 15.53 -19.37 23.12
N GLU A 211 14.69 -20.35 23.46
CA GLU A 211 14.81 -21.69 22.85
C GLU A 211 14.46 -21.55 21.37
N GLY A 212 15.49 -21.48 20.52
CA GLY A 212 15.34 -21.39 19.08
C GLY A 212 16.66 -21.09 18.36
N ILE A 213 16.83 -21.68 17.18
CA ILE A 213 18.06 -21.56 16.40
C ILE A 213 18.05 -20.27 15.61
N GLN A 214 18.90 -19.32 15.99
CA GLN A 214 19.11 -18.10 15.21
C GLN A 214 20.00 -18.42 14.00
N MET A 215 19.50 -18.11 12.79
CA MET A 215 20.28 -18.19 11.54
C MET A 215 20.63 -16.78 11.06
N ARG A 216 21.90 -16.61 10.71
CA ARG A 216 22.42 -15.43 10.04
C ARG A 216 23.39 -15.87 8.95
N GLY A 217 23.67 -14.96 8.03
CA GLY A 217 24.57 -15.28 6.95
C GLY A 217 25.08 -14.10 6.17
N ARG A 218 25.86 -14.42 5.15
CA ARG A 218 26.44 -13.46 4.23
C ARG A 218 26.31 -13.95 2.81
N ILE A 219 25.87 -13.08 1.91
CA ILE A 219 25.72 -13.35 0.48
C ILE A 219 26.74 -12.52 -0.29
N LEU A 220 27.58 -13.22 -1.05
CA LEU A 220 28.73 -12.66 -1.74
C LEU A 220 28.63 -12.87 -3.26
N ASP A 221 29.20 -11.95 -4.04
CA ASP A 221 29.44 -12.16 -5.47
C ASP A 221 30.56 -13.20 -5.63
N ALA A 222 30.25 -14.28 -6.35
CA ALA A 222 31.16 -15.42 -6.51
C ALA A 222 32.49 -15.07 -7.22
N ALA A 223 32.55 -13.96 -7.96
CA ALA A 223 33.74 -13.53 -8.67
C ALA A 223 34.61 -12.56 -7.86
N THR A 224 34.01 -11.75 -6.97
CA THR A 224 34.72 -10.67 -6.26
C THR A 224 34.85 -10.88 -4.76
N ASP A 225 34.14 -11.85 -4.17
CA ASP A 225 33.98 -12.04 -2.72
C ASP A 225 33.40 -10.81 -2.00
N GLU A 226 32.82 -9.86 -2.73
CA GLU A 226 32.18 -8.68 -2.17
C GLU A 226 30.74 -8.98 -1.76
N GLY A 227 30.28 -8.35 -0.69
CA GLY A 227 28.91 -8.49 -0.22
C GLY A 227 27.91 -7.86 -1.18
N ILE A 228 26.82 -8.56 -1.46
CA ILE A 228 25.76 -8.07 -2.34
C ILE A 228 24.65 -7.49 -1.48
N ALA A 229 24.34 -6.20 -1.65
CA ALA A 229 23.25 -5.53 -0.96
C ALA A 229 21.90 -5.79 -1.62
N GLY A 230 20.81 -5.82 -0.82
CA GLY A 230 19.45 -5.92 -1.35
C GLY A 230 19.08 -7.28 -1.92
N VAL A 231 19.81 -8.34 -1.59
CA VAL A 231 19.46 -9.72 -1.93
C VAL A 231 18.31 -10.16 -1.04
N SER A 232 17.25 -10.69 -1.63
CA SER A 232 16.15 -11.33 -0.89
C SER A 232 16.51 -12.79 -0.61
N PHE A 233 16.60 -13.14 0.66
CA PHE A 233 16.70 -14.51 1.17
C PHE A 233 15.32 -14.92 1.70
N ILE A 234 14.67 -15.85 1.01
CA ILE A 234 13.32 -16.30 1.31
C ILE A 234 13.40 -17.75 1.79
N LEU A 235 12.93 -18.01 3.00
CA LEU A 235 12.74 -19.35 3.52
C LEU A 235 11.24 -19.68 3.47
N ILE A 236 10.89 -20.79 2.86
CA ILE A 236 9.55 -21.31 2.64
C ILE A 236 9.32 -22.43 3.65
N SER A 237 8.11 -22.50 4.21
CA SER A 237 7.78 -23.50 5.23
C SER A 237 7.83 -24.93 4.71
N ASP A 238 7.90 -25.88 5.64
CA ASP A 238 8.00 -27.32 5.38
C ASP A 238 6.82 -27.94 4.64
N LEU A 239 5.74 -27.17 4.48
CA LEU A 239 4.53 -27.57 3.76
C LEU A 239 4.60 -27.28 2.25
N TYR A 240 5.60 -26.51 1.77
CA TYR A 240 5.65 -26.03 0.39
C TYR A 240 7.05 -26.14 -0.23
N SER A 241 7.08 -26.43 -1.53
CA SER A 241 8.31 -26.38 -2.34
C SER A 241 8.54 -25.00 -2.95
N VAL A 242 9.76 -24.77 -3.47
CA VAL A 242 10.04 -23.59 -4.30
C VAL A 242 9.09 -23.53 -5.50
N ALA A 243 8.73 -24.66 -6.11
CA ALA A 243 7.82 -24.68 -7.25
C ALA A 243 6.43 -24.14 -6.88
N ASP A 244 5.86 -24.60 -5.75
CA ASP A 244 4.56 -24.14 -5.25
C ASP A 244 4.56 -22.63 -4.97
N PHE A 245 5.68 -22.15 -4.41
CA PHE A 245 5.89 -20.73 -4.14
C PHE A 245 6.01 -19.90 -5.43
N LEU A 246 6.71 -20.38 -6.45
CA LEU A 246 6.87 -19.64 -7.69
C LEU A 246 5.57 -19.58 -8.52
N GLU A 247 4.71 -20.58 -8.42
CA GLU A 247 3.40 -20.61 -9.08
C GLU A 247 2.43 -19.59 -8.49
N THR A 248 2.32 -19.56 -7.16
CA THR A 248 1.30 -18.76 -6.46
C THR A 248 1.82 -17.43 -5.94
N ARG A 249 3.11 -17.37 -5.61
CA ARG A 249 3.79 -16.27 -4.89
C ARG A 249 3.05 -15.83 -3.64
N SER A 250 2.42 -16.79 -2.95
CA SER A 250 1.67 -16.52 -1.73
C SER A 250 2.61 -16.32 -0.54
N MET A 251 2.36 -15.28 0.25
CA MET A 251 3.11 -15.01 1.48
C MET A 251 2.77 -16.00 2.60
N ASP A 252 1.62 -16.68 2.52
CA ASP A 252 1.23 -17.70 3.49
C ASP A 252 2.16 -18.94 3.44
N GLN A 253 3.00 -19.04 2.40
CA GLN A 253 3.99 -20.11 2.23
C GLN A 253 5.38 -19.73 2.75
N VAL A 254 5.62 -18.44 3.00
CA VAL A 254 6.93 -17.93 3.45
C VAL A 254 7.06 -18.16 4.95
N PHE A 255 8.06 -18.94 5.35
CA PHE A 255 8.43 -19.10 6.74
C PHE A 255 9.19 -17.89 7.26
N ALA A 256 10.26 -17.45 6.60
CA ALA A 256 11.05 -16.30 7.01
C ALA A 256 11.60 -15.54 5.80
N LEU A 257 11.85 -14.24 5.95
CA LEU A 257 12.39 -13.39 4.89
C LEU A 257 13.49 -12.51 5.47
N ALA A 258 14.61 -12.38 4.75
CA ALA A 258 15.65 -11.43 5.08
C ALA A 258 16.16 -10.72 3.82
N VAL A 259 16.62 -9.48 4.00
CA VAL A 259 17.27 -8.70 2.94
C VAL A 259 18.67 -8.34 3.37
N THR A 260 19.65 -8.52 2.49
CA THR A 260 21.04 -8.25 2.83
C THR A 260 21.37 -6.76 2.95
N ASP A 261 22.22 -6.42 3.92
CA ASP A 261 22.82 -5.10 4.06
C ASP A 261 23.90 -4.82 3.00
N ARG A 262 24.50 -3.62 3.05
CA ARG A 262 25.58 -3.20 2.13
C ARG A 262 26.84 -4.10 2.15
N GLU A 263 27.02 -4.91 3.18
CA GLU A 263 28.13 -5.84 3.36
C GLU A 263 27.72 -7.28 3.02
N GLY A 264 26.51 -7.47 2.49
CA GLY A 264 25.94 -8.76 2.12
C GLY A 264 25.37 -9.55 3.30
N ARG A 265 25.28 -8.97 4.49
CA ARG A 265 24.85 -9.72 5.70
C ARG A 265 23.34 -9.72 5.83
N PHE A 266 22.80 -10.83 6.29
CA PHE A 266 21.39 -10.97 6.64
C PHE A 266 21.25 -11.77 7.93
N GLN A 267 20.11 -11.60 8.58
CA GLN A 267 19.66 -12.43 9.69
C GLN A 267 18.17 -12.66 9.50
N ILE A 268 17.72 -13.91 9.69
CA ILE A 268 16.28 -14.18 9.68
C ILE A 268 15.69 -13.82 11.04
N ASP A 269 14.46 -13.33 11.01
CA ASP A 269 13.71 -12.82 12.16
C ASP A 269 12.99 -13.91 12.96
N ARG A 270 13.10 -15.18 12.52
CA ARG A 270 12.46 -16.34 13.13
C ARG A 270 13.47 -17.43 13.47
N SER A 271 13.23 -18.12 14.57
CA SER A 271 14.03 -19.27 14.98
C SER A 271 13.67 -20.51 14.15
N LEU A 272 14.68 -21.24 13.68
CA LEU A 272 14.46 -22.47 12.94
C LEU A 272 14.13 -23.62 13.88
N ALA A 273 13.23 -24.50 13.43
CA ALA A 273 12.99 -25.79 14.05
C ALA A 273 14.04 -26.80 13.56
N TYR A 274 14.51 -27.65 14.48
CA TYR A 274 15.30 -28.82 14.10
C TYR A 274 14.44 -29.81 13.32
N ASP A 275 15.08 -30.53 12.40
CA ASP A 275 14.49 -31.63 11.64
C ASP A 275 13.30 -31.21 10.72
N ALA A 276 13.02 -29.90 10.60
CA ALA A 276 12.02 -29.35 9.69
C ALA A 276 12.64 -29.08 8.30
N PRO A 277 12.05 -29.60 7.20
CA PRO A 277 12.58 -29.43 5.86
C PRO A 277 12.14 -28.10 5.23
N TYR A 278 13.00 -27.09 5.22
CA TYR A 278 12.66 -25.80 4.60
C TYR A 278 13.00 -25.75 3.12
N SER A 279 12.29 -24.93 2.36
CA SER A 279 12.69 -24.60 0.98
C SER A 279 13.26 -23.18 0.96
N VAL A 280 14.26 -22.90 0.14
CA VAL A 280 14.96 -21.60 0.11
C VAL A 280 15.02 -21.04 -1.30
N VAL A 281 14.75 -19.75 -1.42
CA VAL A 281 14.96 -18.96 -2.62
C VAL A 281 15.84 -17.77 -2.29
N VAL A 282 16.95 -17.63 -3.00
CA VAL A 282 17.84 -16.46 -2.90
C VAL A 282 17.84 -15.77 -4.24
N ILE A 283 17.42 -14.51 -4.27
CA ILE A 283 17.26 -13.75 -5.51
C ILE A 283 17.76 -12.31 -5.36
N ALA A 284 18.44 -11.84 -6.39
CA ALA A 284 18.92 -10.47 -6.52
C ALA A 284 18.92 -10.05 -7.99
N GLU A 285 18.73 -8.75 -8.25
CA GLU A 285 18.78 -8.21 -9.60
C GLU A 285 20.17 -8.42 -10.23
N GLY A 286 20.22 -9.00 -11.44
CA GLY A 286 21.47 -9.28 -12.16
C GLY A 286 22.23 -10.53 -11.71
N TYR A 287 21.66 -11.34 -10.80
CA TYR A 287 22.24 -12.62 -10.36
C TYR A 287 21.32 -13.78 -10.68
N LEU A 288 21.92 -14.95 -10.92
CA LEU A 288 21.20 -16.21 -11.04
C LEU A 288 20.60 -16.57 -9.67
N PRO A 289 19.31 -16.90 -9.59
CA PRO A 289 18.69 -17.26 -8.32
C PRO A 289 19.19 -18.63 -7.85
N ILE A 290 19.32 -18.79 -6.53
CA ILE A 290 19.51 -20.10 -5.89
C ILE A 290 18.16 -20.58 -5.38
N GLN A 291 17.85 -21.84 -5.63
CA GLN A 291 16.63 -22.50 -5.21
C GLN A 291 17.00 -23.87 -4.66
N ALA A 292 16.52 -24.22 -3.48
CA ALA A 292 16.70 -25.55 -2.92
C ALA A 292 15.50 -25.93 -2.05
N ASP A 293 15.05 -27.18 -2.17
CA ASP A 293 14.00 -27.75 -1.32
C ASP A 293 14.65 -28.67 -0.27
N GLY A 294 13.98 -28.83 0.88
CA GLY A 294 14.35 -29.81 1.90
C GLY A 294 15.64 -29.51 2.67
N VAL A 295 15.97 -28.23 2.85
CA VAL A 295 17.07 -27.77 3.71
C VAL A 295 16.74 -28.10 5.17
N LEU A 296 17.45 -29.08 5.72
CA LEU A 296 17.28 -29.54 7.10
C LEU A 296 18.27 -28.84 8.04
N ILE A 297 17.79 -28.52 9.24
CA ILE A 297 18.64 -28.08 10.34
C ILE A 297 18.82 -29.25 11.31
N GLU A 298 20.00 -29.87 11.30
CA GLU A 298 20.31 -31.02 12.15
C GLU A 298 20.56 -30.59 13.60
N ARG A 299 20.24 -31.47 14.56
CA ARG A 299 20.33 -31.18 16.00
C ARG A 299 21.74 -30.90 16.52
N ASP A 300 22.76 -31.31 15.79
CA ASP A 300 24.17 -31.08 16.09
C ASP A 300 24.75 -29.85 15.36
N THR A 301 23.92 -29.12 14.59
CA THR A 301 24.35 -27.90 13.91
C THR A 301 24.86 -26.87 14.92
N PRO A 302 26.11 -26.38 14.78
CA PRO A 302 26.65 -25.35 15.66
C PRO A 302 25.79 -24.07 15.65
N LEU A 303 25.54 -23.52 16.84
CA LEU A 303 24.75 -22.29 17.02
C LEU A 303 25.64 -21.08 17.35
N PRO A 304 25.32 -19.87 16.85
CA PRO A 304 24.29 -19.58 15.85
C PRO A 304 24.66 -20.17 14.47
N ILE A 305 23.67 -20.43 13.63
CA ILE A 305 23.94 -20.89 12.26
C ILE A 305 24.50 -19.72 11.47
N ASP A 306 25.75 -19.85 11.03
CA ASP A 306 26.46 -18.88 10.20
C ASP A 306 26.64 -19.46 8.78
N MET A 307 25.89 -18.92 7.82
CA MET A 307 25.92 -19.39 6.42
C MET A 307 26.62 -18.38 5.51
N THR A 308 27.44 -18.87 4.57
CA THR A 308 27.94 -18.06 3.45
C THR A 308 27.38 -18.60 2.15
N ILE A 309 26.77 -17.74 1.35
CA ILE A 309 26.13 -18.07 0.07
C ILE A 309 26.83 -17.25 -1.02
N TYR A 310 27.15 -17.88 -2.15
CA TYR A 310 27.76 -17.22 -3.29
C TYR A 310 26.77 -17.14 -4.44
N LEU A 311 26.50 -15.93 -4.95
CA LEU A 311 25.68 -15.73 -6.15
C LEU A 311 26.56 -15.49 -7.36
N SER A 312 26.20 -16.12 -8.48
CA SER A 312 26.82 -15.87 -9.78
C SER A 312 25.96 -14.91 -10.60
N ARG A 313 26.60 -14.02 -11.37
CA ARG A 313 25.87 -13.09 -12.26
C ARG A 313 25.13 -13.84 -13.37
N GLY A 314 23.94 -13.34 -13.70
CA GLY A 314 23.05 -13.88 -14.74
C GLY A 314 23.18 -13.20 -16.08
#